data_AF-A0A2V5N4P9-F1
#
_entry.id   AF-A0A2V5N4P9-F1
#
_cell.length_a   1.000
_cell.length_b   1.000
_cell.length_c   1.000
_cell.angle_alpha   90.00
_cell.angle_beta   90.00
_cell.angle_gamma   90.00
#
_symmetry.space_group_name_H-M   'P 1'
#
loop_
_entity.id
_entity.type
_entity.pdbx_description
1 polymer ?
#
loop_
_entity_poly.entity_id
_entity_poly.type
_entity_poly.pdbx_seq_one_letter_code
_entity_poly.pdbx_strand_id
1 'polypeptide(L)'
;ANSPTDPLLRDNSNRVRWLLIITIGCLLVVLIAILLPRADTTTPDRTAVTNESLNANTESERAARTSSPRRPMSSARASLSAPTAEEIVASKLSQFARQRRELAHALARHFKVEVPDDVDRFFDAVAAGHWEKADAIFKSLRHGDNDNSTPRSPDLGKIWRPIQETWGIARETQNWPAQKLLDYGEAVLGSLRPGMVYLGGTDPGCFIPTLLNETSEGERHIVFTQNALANNDYLEHLNFLYGDRLATVTAADSQRAFEAYAADAQKRLEHDEQFPNESKGLRADGGDGDQ
;
A
#
# COMPACT_ATOMS: atom_id res chain seq x y z
N ALA A 1 -0.21 65.47 -5.83
CA ALA A 1 0.74 64.36 -6.07
C ALA A 1 0.50 63.33 -4.99
N ASN A 2 -0.28 62.29 -5.28
CA ASN A 2 -0.58 61.21 -4.35
C ASN A 2 0.20 59.97 -4.82
N SER A 3 1.08 59.46 -3.97
CA SER A 3 1.80 58.21 -4.20
C SER A 3 0.86 57.01 -4.00
N PRO A 4 0.92 55.97 -4.84
CA PRO A 4 0.14 54.75 -4.63
C PRO A 4 0.86 53.83 -3.63
N THR A 5 0.13 53.35 -2.62
CA THR A 5 0.56 52.28 -1.72
C THR A 5 0.47 50.93 -2.42
N ASP A 6 1.59 50.23 -2.47
CA ASP A 6 1.79 48.92 -3.09
C ASP A 6 1.09 47.78 -2.31
N PRO A 7 0.21 46.97 -2.91
CA PRO A 7 -0.52 45.88 -2.22
C PRO A 7 0.31 44.60 -1.99
N LEU A 8 1.56 44.53 -2.47
CA LEU A 8 2.36 43.30 -2.47
C LEU A 8 3.11 43.00 -1.15
N LEU A 9 3.13 43.94 -0.18
CA LEU A 9 3.83 43.72 1.09
C LEU A 9 2.96 43.09 2.20
N ARG A 10 1.65 42.93 1.98
CA ARG A 10 0.73 42.42 3.00
C ARG A 10 0.60 40.89 3.04
N ASP A 11 1.01 40.21 1.96
CA ASP A 11 0.84 38.74 1.81
C ASP A 11 1.98 37.94 2.48
N ASN A 12 3.18 38.54 2.59
CA ASN A 12 4.35 37.85 3.13
C ASN A 12 4.31 37.68 4.66
N SER A 13 3.60 38.58 5.37
CA SER A 13 3.49 38.53 6.84
C SER A 13 2.61 37.37 7.33
N ASN A 14 1.60 36.98 6.53
CA ASN A 14 0.70 35.87 6.88
C ASN A 14 1.36 34.51 6.65
N ARG A 15 2.19 34.36 5.61
CA ARG A 15 2.98 33.14 5.37
C ARG A 15 4.01 32.88 6.46
N VAL A 16 4.72 33.90 6.92
CA VAL A 16 5.71 33.76 8.01
C VAL A 16 5.04 33.43 9.35
N ARG A 17 3.87 34.02 9.63
CA ARG A 17 3.07 33.68 10.82
C ARG A 17 2.54 32.25 10.78
N TRP A 18 2.13 31.77 9.60
CA TRP A 18 1.69 30.38 9.40
C TRP A 18 2.82 29.37 9.58
N LEU A 19 4.01 29.65 9.02
CA LEU A 19 5.18 28.80 9.19
C LEU A 19 5.60 28.70 10.66
N LEU A 20 5.53 29.80 11.41
CA LEU A 20 5.81 29.82 12.85
C LEU A 20 4.83 28.96 13.66
N ILE A 21 3.53 29.03 13.35
CA ILE A 21 2.50 28.22 14.03
C ILE A 21 2.73 26.72 13.78
N ILE A 22 3.06 26.33 12.54
CA ILE A 22 3.36 24.93 12.20
C ILE A 22 4.60 24.44 12.96
N THR A 23 5.69 25.21 12.97
CA THR A 23 6.90 24.81 13.70
C THR A 23 6.69 24.67 15.20
N ILE A 24 5.88 25.55 15.81
CA ILE A 24 5.56 25.49 17.25
C ILE A 24 4.67 24.27 17.54
N GLY A 25 3.69 23.98 16.68
CA GLY A 25 2.84 22.79 16.80
C GLY A 25 3.61 21.48 16.71
N CYS A 26 4.52 21.35 15.74
CA CYS A 26 5.36 20.16 15.60
C CYS A 26 6.30 19.97 16.80
N LEU A 27 6.90 21.04 17.32
CA LEU A 27 7.75 20.98 18.51
C LEU A 27 6.97 20.53 19.76
N LEU A 28 5.72 20.97 19.90
CA LEU A 28 4.86 20.58 21.01
C LEU A 28 4.51 19.08 20.98
N VAL A 29 4.20 18.53 19.80
CA VAL A 29 3.93 17.09 19.63
C VAL A 29 5.16 16.25 19.97
N VAL A 30 6.35 16.66 19.53
CA VAL A 30 7.61 15.98 19.86
C VAL A 30 7.91 16.05 21.36
N LEU A 31 7.68 17.20 22.00
CA LEU A 31 7.90 17.37 23.44
C LEU A 31 6.97 16.47 24.26
N ILE A 32 5.70 16.34 23.85
CA ILE A 32 4.72 15.45 24.48
C ILE A 32 5.12 13.99 24.32
N ALA A 33 5.60 13.58 23.14
CA ALA A 33 6.07 12.21 22.89
C ALA A 33 7.31 11.83 23.70
N ILE A 34 8.16 12.80 24.07
CA ILE A 34 9.36 12.57 24.90
C ILE A 34 9.01 12.51 26.39
N LEU A 35 7.99 13.25 26.84
CA LEU A 35 7.61 13.37 28.25
C LEU A 35 6.65 12.27 28.73
N LEU A 36 6.11 11.44 27.84
CA LEU A 36 5.27 10.30 28.19
C LEU A 36 6.14 9.08 28.60
N PRO A 37 5.91 8.47 29.78
CA PRO A 37 6.69 7.31 30.22
C PRO A 37 6.49 6.11 29.29
N ARG A 38 7.59 5.56 28.76
CA ARG A 38 7.57 4.26 28.06
C ARG A 38 7.33 3.15 29.09
N ALA A 39 6.24 2.41 28.93
CA ALA A 39 6.02 1.17 29.65
C ALA A 39 6.81 0.05 28.96
N ASP A 40 7.76 -0.54 29.69
CA ASP A 40 8.48 -1.75 29.27
C ASP A 40 7.50 -2.93 29.24
N THR A 41 7.42 -3.61 28.10
CA THR A 41 6.66 -4.86 27.97
C THR A 41 7.61 -6.04 27.79
N THR A 42 7.71 -6.82 28.86
CA THR A 42 8.36 -8.14 28.92
C THR A 42 7.41 -9.19 28.33
N THR A 43 7.88 -9.91 27.33
CA THR A 43 7.20 -11.08 26.72
C THR A 43 7.07 -12.24 27.70
N PRO A 44 5.97 -13.02 27.63
CA PRO A 44 6.12 -14.45 27.81
C PRO A 44 5.46 -15.29 26.70
N ASP A 45 5.86 -16.55 26.76
CA ASP A 45 6.00 -17.54 25.70
C ASP A 45 4.70 -18.34 25.42
N ARG A 46 4.77 -19.00 24.27
CA ARG A 46 3.86 -19.91 23.58
C ARG A 46 3.29 -21.05 24.43
N THR A 47 2.07 -21.50 24.14
CA THR A 47 1.77 -22.94 24.07
C THR A 47 0.52 -23.26 23.24
N ALA A 48 0.62 -24.38 22.54
CA ALA A 48 -0.30 -24.89 21.52
C ALA A 48 -1.54 -25.59 22.10
N VAL A 49 -2.63 -25.62 21.33
CA VAL A 49 -3.68 -26.64 21.46
C VAL A 49 -4.09 -27.16 20.08
N THR A 50 -4.27 -28.47 20.07
CA THR A 50 -4.36 -29.48 19.01
C THR A 50 -5.70 -29.52 18.26
N ASN A 51 -5.64 -30.09 17.06
CA ASN A 51 -6.76 -30.46 16.18
C ASN A 51 -7.73 -31.46 16.82
N GLU A 52 -9.01 -31.36 16.44
CA GLU A 52 -9.94 -32.50 16.42
C GLU A 52 -10.65 -32.57 15.06
N SER A 53 -10.53 -33.73 14.43
CA SER A 53 -11.20 -34.15 13.21
C SER A 53 -12.31 -35.14 13.56
N LEU A 54 -13.45 -35.04 12.87
CA LEU A 54 -14.52 -36.06 12.93
C LEU A 54 -15.14 -36.25 11.53
N ASN A 55 -14.72 -37.35 10.91
CA ASN A 55 -15.43 -38.33 10.07
C ASN A 55 -16.76 -37.96 9.38
N ALA A 56 -16.88 -38.34 8.10
CA ALA A 56 -17.75 -39.46 7.70
C ALA A 56 -17.56 -39.87 6.23
N ASN A 57 -17.40 -41.19 6.04
CA ASN A 57 -17.41 -41.94 4.78
C ASN A 57 -18.73 -41.81 4.01
N THR A 58 -18.72 -41.97 2.68
CA THR A 58 -19.63 -42.91 2.00
C THR A 58 -18.99 -43.39 0.69
N GLU A 59 -18.85 -44.71 0.58
CA GLU A 59 -18.42 -45.48 -0.57
C GLU A 59 -19.65 -46.21 -1.14
N SER A 60 -19.87 -46.21 -2.46
CA SER A 60 -20.72 -47.23 -3.11
C SER A 60 -20.46 -47.35 -4.62
N GLU A 61 -19.82 -48.47 -4.97
CA GLU A 61 -20.14 -49.45 -6.02
C GLU A 61 -20.33 -49.07 -7.51
N ARG A 62 -19.27 -49.35 -8.28
CA ARG A 62 -19.13 -50.39 -9.33
C ARG A 62 -20.36 -50.78 -10.20
N ALA A 63 -20.24 -50.57 -11.52
CA ALA A 63 -20.79 -51.48 -12.54
C ALA A 63 -19.94 -51.50 -13.82
N ALA A 64 -19.64 -52.70 -14.29
CA ALA A 64 -18.76 -53.02 -15.43
C ALA A 64 -19.49 -52.98 -16.79
N ARG A 65 -18.80 -52.55 -17.86
CA ARG A 65 -19.04 -52.98 -19.26
C ARG A 65 -17.74 -53.01 -20.09
N THR A 66 -17.79 -53.87 -21.09
CA THR A 66 -16.71 -54.61 -21.76
C THR A 66 -16.18 -53.96 -23.05
N SER A 67 -14.93 -54.31 -23.38
CA SER A 67 -14.29 -54.45 -24.72
C SER A 67 -14.05 -53.24 -25.64
N SER A 68 -12.77 -52.88 -25.88
CA SER A 68 -12.04 -53.11 -27.14
C SER A 68 -10.60 -52.51 -27.07
N PRO A 69 -9.53 -53.19 -27.55
CA PRO A 69 -8.18 -52.67 -27.47
C PRO A 69 -7.87 -51.75 -28.67
N ARG A 70 -7.96 -50.42 -28.47
CA ARG A 70 -7.37 -49.46 -29.41
C ARG A 70 -5.92 -49.21 -29.04
N ARG A 71 -5.01 -49.58 -29.95
CA ARG A 71 -3.60 -49.18 -30.00
C ARG A 71 -3.45 -47.70 -29.64
N PRO A 72 -2.61 -47.31 -28.68
CA PRO A 72 -2.24 -45.90 -28.52
C PRO A 72 -1.27 -45.54 -29.65
N MET A 73 -1.75 -44.77 -30.63
CA MET A 73 -0.84 -43.94 -31.42
C MET A 73 -0.23 -42.94 -30.47
N SER A 74 1.09 -43.00 -30.33
CA SER A 74 1.90 -42.01 -29.63
C SER A 74 1.77 -40.66 -30.34
N SER A 75 0.74 -39.89 -30.03
CA SER A 75 0.79 -38.46 -30.27
C SER A 75 1.71 -37.88 -29.20
N ALA A 76 2.99 -37.79 -29.53
CA ALA A 76 3.95 -36.94 -28.85
C ALA A 76 3.54 -35.47 -29.10
N ARG A 77 2.41 -35.07 -28.53
CA ARG A 77 2.12 -33.69 -28.21
C ARG A 77 2.79 -33.51 -26.86
N ALA A 78 3.97 -32.91 -26.85
CA ALA A 78 4.60 -32.47 -25.62
C ALA A 78 3.53 -31.74 -24.81
N SER A 79 3.06 -32.39 -23.75
CA SER A 79 2.19 -31.77 -22.77
C SER A 79 3.05 -30.71 -22.11
N LEU A 80 2.94 -29.47 -22.60
CA LEU A 80 3.34 -28.32 -21.82
C LEU A 80 2.50 -28.42 -20.55
N SER A 81 3.13 -28.85 -19.45
CA SER A 81 2.51 -28.85 -18.14
C SER A 81 1.99 -27.43 -17.89
N ALA A 82 0.79 -27.32 -17.33
CA ALA A 82 0.29 -26.03 -16.90
C ALA A 82 1.30 -25.39 -15.93
N PRO A 83 1.55 -24.07 -16.02
CA PRO A 83 2.53 -23.41 -15.16
C PRO A 83 2.12 -23.56 -13.69
N THR A 84 3.09 -23.71 -12.81
CA THR A 84 2.84 -23.78 -11.37
C THR A 84 2.40 -22.40 -10.83
N ALA A 85 1.83 -22.37 -9.62
CA ALA A 85 1.46 -21.12 -8.98
C ALA A 85 2.67 -20.18 -8.82
N GLU A 86 3.83 -20.74 -8.49
CA GLU A 86 5.10 -20.00 -8.36
C GLU A 86 5.53 -19.40 -9.70
N GLU A 87 5.44 -20.15 -10.79
CA GLU A 87 5.76 -19.66 -12.14
C GLU A 87 4.80 -18.55 -12.58
N ILE A 88 3.50 -18.70 -12.26
CA ILE A 88 2.48 -17.67 -12.53
C ILE A 88 2.80 -16.39 -11.75
N VAL A 89 3.04 -16.49 -10.45
CA VAL A 89 3.35 -15.33 -9.59
C VAL A 89 4.66 -14.66 -10.02
N ALA A 90 5.70 -15.42 -10.33
CA ALA A 90 6.97 -14.88 -10.81
C ALA A 90 6.81 -14.13 -12.15
N SER A 91 6.04 -14.69 -13.08
CA SER A 91 5.72 -14.03 -14.35
C SER A 91 4.97 -12.71 -14.16
N LYS A 92 3.94 -12.73 -13.29
CA LYS A 92 3.17 -11.52 -12.94
C LYS A 92 4.04 -10.46 -12.26
N LEU A 93 4.89 -10.84 -11.30
CA LEU A 93 5.81 -9.91 -10.66
C LEU A 93 6.77 -9.27 -11.67
N SER A 94 7.29 -10.07 -12.59
CA SER A 94 8.19 -9.58 -13.65
C SER A 94 7.48 -8.59 -14.58
N GLN A 95 6.26 -8.89 -15.00
CA GLN A 95 5.41 -7.98 -15.78
C GLN A 95 5.13 -6.68 -15.02
N PHE A 96 4.72 -6.79 -13.76
CA PHE A 96 4.40 -5.66 -12.90
C PHE A 96 5.59 -4.72 -12.72
N ALA A 97 6.78 -5.26 -12.46
CA ALA A 97 8.00 -4.47 -12.31
C ALA A 97 8.33 -3.65 -13.57
N ARG A 98 8.15 -4.22 -14.77
CA ARG A 98 8.33 -3.49 -16.03
C ARG A 98 7.31 -2.37 -16.20
N GLN A 99 6.03 -2.65 -15.96
CA GLN A 99 4.96 -1.64 -16.04
C GLN A 99 5.18 -0.50 -15.04
N ARG A 100 5.61 -0.81 -13.80
CA ARG A 100 5.88 0.20 -12.79
C ARG A 100 7.14 1.01 -13.06
N ARG A 101 8.16 0.44 -13.70
CA ARG A 101 9.28 1.22 -14.26
C ARG A 101 8.77 2.25 -15.27
N GLU A 102 7.99 1.82 -16.25
CA GLU A 102 7.46 2.72 -17.29
C GLU A 102 6.64 3.87 -16.67
N LEU A 103 5.82 3.55 -15.66
CA LEU A 103 5.07 4.54 -14.88
C LEU A 103 5.99 5.49 -14.11
N ALA A 104 7.04 5.01 -13.44
CA ALA A 104 8.00 5.87 -12.74
C ALA A 104 8.65 6.87 -13.69
N HIS A 105 9.07 6.42 -14.87
CA HIS A 105 9.61 7.29 -15.92
C HIS A 105 8.57 8.27 -16.48
N ALA A 106 7.30 7.87 -16.58
CA ALA A 106 6.21 8.76 -16.98
C ALA A 106 5.95 9.87 -15.97
N LEU A 107 5.92 9.53 -14.67
CA LEU A 107 5.81 10.49 -13.57
C LEU A 107 7.02 11.43 -13.55
N ALA A 108 8.23 10.91 -13.74
CA ALA A 108 9.46 11.71 -13.80
C ALA A 108 9.38 12.78 -14.89
N ARG A 109 8.92 12.41 -16.10
CA ARG A 109 8.69 13.39 -17.19
C ARG A 109 7.61 14.40 -16.85
N HIS A 110 6.53 13.97 -16.20
CA HIS A 110 5.41 14.84 -15.83
C HIS A 110 5.83 15.88 -14.79
N PHE A 111 6.51 15.45 -13.72
CA PHE A 111 6.97 16.31 -12.63
C PHE A 111 8.32 16.99 -12.90
N LYS A 112 8.97 16.66 -14.02
CA LYS A 112 10.28 17.19 -14.43
C LYS A 112 11.38 16.91 -13.41
N VAL A 113 11.39 15.68 -12.87
CA VAL A 113 12.43 15.17 -12.00
C VAL A 113 13.28 14.12 -12.73
N GLU A 114 14.50 13.91 -12.28
CA GLU A 114 15.36 12.85 -12.82
C GLU A 114 15.01 11.49 -12.19
N VAL A 115 15.20 10.40 -12.95
CA VAL A 115 15.14 9.04 -12.42
C VAL A 115 16.58 8.60 -12.11
N PRO A 116 16.93 8.40 -10.83
CA PRO A 116 18.26 7.89 -10.47
C PRO A 116 18.52 6.48 -11.01
N ASP A 117 19.76 6.17 -11.40
CA ASP A 117 20.15 4.85 -11.95
C ASP A 117 19.80 3.67 -11.01
N ASP A 118 19.83 3.90 -9.70
CA ASP A 118 19.46 2.89 -8.71
C ASP A 118 17.96 2.55 -8.74
N VAL A 119 17.08 3.45 -9.19
CA VAL A 119 15.67 3.14 -9.44
C VAL A 119 15.53 2.13 -10.58
N ASP A 120 16.26 2.31 -11.68
CA ASP A 120 16.24 1.33 -12.75
C ASP A 120 16.86 0.00 -12.28
N ARG A 121 18.00 0.03 -11.62
CA ARG A 121 18.60 -1.21 -11.08
C ARG A 121 17.68 -1.95 -10.11
N PHE A 122 16.85 -1.24 -9.35
CA PHE A 122 15.83 -1.82 -8.49
C PHE A 122 14.78 -2.60 -9.30
N PHE A 123 14.17 -1.97 -10.31
CA PHE A 123 13.17 -2.64 -11.15
C PHE A 123 13.74 -3.85 -11.91
N ASP A 124 15.00 -3.78 -12.37
CA ASP A 124 15.67 -4.95 -13.01
C ASP A 124 15.84 -6.09 -12.02
N ALA A 125 16.24 -5.79 -10.78
CA ALA A 125 16.42 -6.80 -9.75
C ALA A 125 15.09 -7.50 -9.42
N VAL A 126 13.98 -6.74 -9.28
CA VAL A 126 12.65 -7.32 -9.05
C VAL A 126 12.18 -8.14 -10.27
N ALA A 127 12.32 -7.61 -11.48
CA ALA A 127 11.89 -8.29 -12.69
C ALA A 127 12.62 -9.62 -12.95
N ALA A 128 13.87 -9.73 -12.48
CA ALA A 128 14.70 -10.93 -12.53
C ALA A 128 14.51 -11.87 -11.33
N GLY A 129 13.68 -11.53 -10.34
CA GLY A 129 13.47 -12.33 -9.13
C GLY A 129 14.64 -12.29 -8.12
N HIS A 130 15.53 -11.31 -8.22
CA HIS A 130 16.67 -11.15 -7.31
C HIS A 130 16.28 -10.37 -6.05
N TRP A 131 15.54 -11.01 -5.15
CA TRP A 131 14.93 -10.38 -3.98
C TRP A 131 15.94 -9.64 -3.08
N GLU A 132 17.03 -10.29 -2.67
CA GLU A 132 18.01 -9.72 -1.73
C GLU A 132 18.66 -8.45 -2.30
N LYS A 133 18.90 -8.46 -3.62
CA LYS A 133 19.45 -7.31 -4.33
C LYS A 133 18.42 -6.18 -4.43
N ALA A 134 17.17 -6.51 -4.76
CA ALA A 134 16.09 -5.52 -4.84
C ALA A 134 15.85 -4.85 -3.48
N ASP A 135 15.81 -5.64 -2.41
CA ASP A 135 15.63 -5.13 -1.04
C ASP A 135 16.78 -4.22 -0.61
N ALA A 136 18.03 -4.60 -0.90
CA ALA A 136 19.19 -3.76 -0.61
C ALA A 136 19.16 -2.41 -1.36
N ILE A 137 18.74 -2.40 -2.63
CA ILE A 137 18.62 -1.16 -3.40
C ILE A 137 17.46 -0.31 -2.87
N PHE A 138 16.31 -0.91 -2.58
CA PHE A 138 15.18 -0.19 -2.00
C PHE A 138 15.53 0.46 -0.65
N LYS A 139 16.33 -0.22 0.18
CA LYS A 139 16.91 0.34 1.42
C LYS A 139 17.82 1.56 1.18
N SER A 140 18.54 1.63 0.07
CA SER A 140 19.36 2.81 -0.25
C SER A 140 18.56 3.98 -0.85
N LEU A 141 17.30 3.75 -1.22
CA LEU A 141 16.40 4.76 -1.81
C LEU A 141 15.53 5.47 -0.77
N ARG A 142 15.44 4.96 0.46
CA ARG A 142 14.60 5.51 1.55
C ARG A 142 15.35 6.47 2.49
N HIS A 143 14.61 7.27 3.24
CA HIS A 143 15.12 8.11 4.31
C HIS A 143 15.25 7.30 5.61
N GLY A 144 16.46 6.79 5.86
CA GLY A 144 16.78 6.04 7.09
C GLY A 144 16.24 4.60 7.10
N ASP A 145 16.60 3.85 8.14
CA ASP A 145 16.41 2.39 8.15
C ASP A 145 15.02 1.95 8.62
N ASN A 146 14.31 2.78 9.39
CA ASN A 146 13.09 2.39 10.11
C ASN A 146 11.79 2.73 9.37
N ASP A 147 11.85 3.41 8.22
CA ASP A 147 10.67 3.87 7.50
C ASP A 147 10.71 3.45 6.03
N ASN A 148 9.74 2.61 5.64
CA ASN A 148 9.57 2.14 4.25
C ASN A 148 8.71 3.10 3.40
N SER A 149 8.20 4.18 3.99
CA SER A 149 7.27 5.12 3.35
C SER A 149 7.94 6.40 2.88
N THR A 150 9.09 6.79 3.46
CA THR A 150 9.76 8.06 3.13
C THR A 150 10.95 7.85 2.17
N PRO A 151 10.98 8.50 1.00
CA PRO A 151 12.11 8.49 0.07
C PRO A 151 13.28 9.34 0.58
N ARG A 152 14.51 9.04 0.15
CA ARG A 152 15.73 9.76 0.56
C ARG A 152 15.80 11.23 0.11
N SER A 153 15.01 11.61 -0.91
CA SER A 153 14.97 12.97 -1.44
C SER A 153 13.55 13.37 -1.88
N PRO A 154 13.23 14.68 -1.89
CA PRO A 154 11.94 15.18 -2.36
C PRO A 154 11.62 14.82 -3.82
N ASP A 155 12.62 14.90 -4.71
CA ASP A 155 12.45 14.56 -6.12
C ASP A 155 12.06 13.08 -6.30
N LEU A 156 12.67 12.20 -5.51
CA LEU A 156 12.31 10.78 -5.49
C LEU A 156 10.88 10.57 -4.97
N GLY A 157 10.38 11.46 -4.11
CA GLY A 157 8.97 11.50 -3.68
C GLY A 157 7.97 11.55 -4.82
N LYS A 158 8.27 12.31 -5.88
CA LYS A 158 7.40 12.42 -7.07
C LYS A 158 7.28 11.12 -7.86
N ILE A 159 8.20 10.18 -7.69
CA ILE A 159 8.20 8.87 -8.35
C ILE A 159 8.21 7.71 -7.36
N TRP A 160 7.97 7.97 -6.07
CA TRP A 160 8.16 6.99 -5.00
C TRP A 160 7.13 5.88 -5.05
N ARG A 161 5.89 6.20 -5.44
CA ARG A 161 4.78 5.26 -5.34
C ARG A 161 4.97 3.98 -6.17
N PRO A 162 5.34 4.04 -7.47
CA PRO A 162 5.68 2.84 -8.22
C PRO A 162 6.79 2.00 -7.58
N ILE A 163 7.81 2.62 -7.00
CA ILE A 163 8.93 1.95 -6.34
C ILE A 163 8.42 1.20 -5.09
N GLN A 164 7.65 1.88 -4.25
CA GLN A 164 7.08 1.34 -3.02
C GLN A 164 6.12 0.16 -3.30
N GLU A 165 5.25 0.29 -4.31
CA GLU A 165 4.34 -0.80 -4.69
C GLU A 165 5.10 -2.03 -5.18
N THR A 166 6.10 -1.84 -6.04
CA THR A 166 6.89 -2.95 -6.56
C THR A 166 7.67 -3.65 -5.45
N TRP A 167 8.25 -2.92 -4.49
CA TRP A 167 8.94 -3.54 -3.36
C TRP A 167 7.96 -4.28 -2.44
N GLY A 168 6.83 -3.65 -2.11
CA GLY A 168 5.80 -4.25 -1.27
C GLY A 168 5.25 -5.54 -1.86
N ILE A 169 4.93 -5.53 -3.16
CA ILE A 169 4.49 -6.72 -3.89
C ILE A 169 5.58 -7.79 -3.92
N ALA A 170 6.82 -7.43 -4.26
CA ALA A 170 7.93 -8.39 -4.27
C ALA A 170 8.08 -9.06 -2.89
N ARG A 171 7.99 -8.30 -1.80
CA ARG A 171 7.99 -8.82 -0.43
C ARG A 171 6.86 -9.80 -0.18
N GLU A 172 5.62 -9.47 -0.57
CA GLU A 172 4.49 -10.38 -0.38
C GLU A 172 4.64 -11.69 -1.16
N THR A 173 5.27 -11.67 -2.35
CA THR A 173 5.56 -12.91 -3.10
C THR A 173 6.57 -13.82 -2.41
N GLN A 174 7.40 -13.29 -1.50
CA GLN A 174 8.31 -14.09 -0.66
C GLN A 174 7.60 -14.60 0.61
N ASN A 175 6.70 -13.80 1.17
CA ASN A 175 6.03 -14.10 2.45
C ASN A 175 4.86 -15.08 2.31
N TRP A 176 4.23 -15.16 1.13
CA TRP A 176 3.05 -15.98 0.91
C TRP A 176 3.34 -17.20 0.03
N PRO A 177 2.74 -18.37 0.34
CA PRO A 177 2.64 -19.45 -0.65
C PRO A 177 1.96 -18.93 -1.92
N ALA A 178 2.55 -19.19 -3.09
CA ALA A 178 2.10 -18.59 -4.35
C ALA A 178 0.61 -18.84 -4.63
N GLN A 179 0.12 -20.06 -4.37
CA GLN A 179 -1.30 -20.38 -4.54
C GLN A 179 -2.19 -19.54 -3.61
N LYS A 180 -1.79 -19.31 -2.36
CA LYS A 180 -2.57 -18.51 -1.41
C LYS A 180 -2.60 -17.02 -1.77
N LEU A 181 -1.51 -16.51 -2.33
CA LEU A 181 -1.46 -15.16 -2.88
C LEU A 181 -2.46 -15.01 -4.04
N LEU A 182 -2.46 -15.98 -4.97
CA LEU A 182 -3.41 -16.01 -6.08
C LEU A 182 -4.86 -16.12 -5.58
N ASP A 183 -5.15 -17.10 -4.72
CA ASP A 183 -6.50 -17.32 -4.17
C ASP A 183 -7.03 -16.05 -3.48
N TYR A 184 -6.20 -15.38 -2.67
CA TYR A 184 -6.59 -14.16 -1.97
C TYR A 184 -6.90 -13.02 -2.94
N GLY A 185 -5.99 -12.73 -3.86
CA GLY A 185 -6.17 -11.63 -4.80
C GLY A 185 -7.35 -11.86 -5.74
N GLU A 186 -7.54 -13.08 -6.23
CA GLU A 186 -8.68 -13.43 -7.09
C GLU A 186 -10.01 -13.37 -6.32
N ALA A 187 -10.03 -13.77 -5.04
CA ALA A 187 -11.22 -13.62 -4.21
C ALA A 187 -11.57 -12.13 -3.98
N VAL A 188 -10.57 -11.28 -3.74
CA VAL A 188 -10.79 -9.82 -3.61
C VAL A 188 -11.33 -9.25 -4.92
N LEU A 189 -10.64 -9.48 -6.05
CA LEU A 189 -11.03 -8.91 -7.33
C LEU A 189 -12.37 -9.46 -7.83
N GLY A 190 -12.62 -10.76 -7.66
CA GLY A 190 -13.89 -11.41 -8.03
C GLY A 190 -15.09 -10.93 -7.22
N SER A 191 -14.88 -10.28 -6.08
CA SER A 191 -15.95 -9.64 -5.30
C SER A 191 -16.35 -8.26 -5.84
N LEU A 192 -15.53 -7.66 -6.71
CA LEU A 192 -15.75 -6.32 -7.25
C LEU A 192 -16.67 -6.38 -8.46
N ARG A 193 -17.70 -5.51 -8.47
CA ARG A 193 -18.52 -5.28 -9.65
C ARG A 193 -17.85 -4.30 -10.62
N PRO A 194 -18.21 -4.30 -11.91
CA PRO A 194 -17.74 -3.30 -12.87
C PRO A 194 -17.91 -1.88 -12.32
N GLY A 195 -16.86 -1.06 -12.48
CA GLY A 195 -16.82 0.32 -11.97
C GLY A 195 -16.58 0.48 -10.47
N MET A 196 -16.44 -0.59 -9.68
CA MET A 196 -16.04 -0.47 -8.28
C MET A 196 -14.57 -0.08 -8.11
N VAL A 197 -14.34 0.73 -7.08
CA VAL A 197 -13.01 1.12 -6.58
C VAL A 197 -12.70 0.28 -5.35
N TYR A 198 -11.49 -0.28 -5.28
CA TYR A 198 -11.01 -1.00 -4.11
C TYR A 198 -10.01 -0.14 -3.34
N LEU A 199 -10.31 0.10 -2.06
CA LEU A 199 -9.43 0.79 -1.11
C LEU A 199 -8.72 -0.25 -0.24
N GLY A 200 -7.44 -0.45 -0.49
CA GLY A 200 -6.60 -1.37 0.27
C GLY A 200 -6.04 -0.73 1.56
N GLY A 201 -5.88 -1.55 2.59
CA GLY A 201 -5.10 -1.22 3.80
C GLY A 201 -3.58 -1.23 3.54
N THR A 202 -2.78 -1.55 4.56
CA THR A 202 -1.33 -1.79 4.39
C THR A 202 -1.04 -3.23 3.99
N ASP A 203 0.13 -3.43 3.37
CA ASP A 203 0.75 -4.74 3.16
C ASP A 203 -0.07 -5.65 2.21
N PRO A 204 -0.42 -6.93 2.52
CA PRO A 204 -1.01 -7.82 1.52
C PRO A 204 -2.37 -7.32 1.02
N GLY A 205 -3.10 -6.57 1.85
CA GLY A 205 -4.42 -6.03 1.51
C GLY A 205 -4.43 -4.97 0.41
N CYS A 206 -3.30 -4.30 0.14
CA CYS A 206 -3.19 -3.41 -1.02
C CYS A 206 -2.33 -4.04 -2.11
N PHE A 207 -1.21 -4.67 -1.74
CA PHE A 207 -0.21 -5.13 -2.71
C PHE A 207 -0.69 -6.29 -3.57
N ILE A 208 -1.31 -7.32 -2.97
CA ILE A 208 -1.74 -8.50 -3.73
C ILE A 208 -2.86 -8.15 -4.73
N PRO A 209 -3.94 -7.43 -4.35
CA PRO A 209 -4.95 -6.99 -5.31
C PRO A 209 -4.38 -6.09 -6.42
N THR A 210 -3.41 -5.22 -6.09
CA THR A 210 -2.75 -4.36 -7.09
C THR A 210 -1.99 -5.19 -8.12
N LEU A 211 -1.19 -6.18 -7.68
CA LEU A 211 -0.46 -7.07 -8.58
C LEU A 211 -1.41 -7.78 -9.54
N LEU A 212 -2.46 -8.42 -9.01
CA LEU A 212 -3.36 -9.20 -9.85
C LEU A 212 -4.19 -8.32 -10.78
N ASN A 213 -4.66 -7.16 -10.32
CA ASN A 213 -5.43 -6.23 -11.14
C ASN A 213 -4.62 -5.71 -12.35
N GLU A 214 -3.34 -5.38 -12.14
CA GLU A 214 -2.50 -4.76 -13.18
C GLU A 214 -1.90 -5.79 -14.16
N THR A 215 -1.84 -7.05 -13.74
CA THR A 215 -1.35 -8.18 -14.55
C THR A 215 -2.48 -9.10 -15.01
N SER A 216 -3.73 -8.67 -14.83
CA SER A 216 -4.91 -9.38 -15.34
C SER A 216 -5.12 -9.06 -16.83
N GLU A 217 -5.61 -10.07 -17.55
CA GLU A 217 -6.15 -9.94 -18.90
C GLU A 217 -7.64 -9.50 -18.89
N GLY A 218 -8.26 -9.46 -17.71
CA GLY A 218 -9.66 -9.08 -17.51
C GLY A 218 -9.90 -7.58 -17.31
N GLU A 219 -11.09 -7.23 -16.83
CA GLU A 219 -11.43 -5.86 -16.46
C GLU A 219 -10.49 -5.35 -15.36
N ARG A 220 -9.99 -4.12 -15.52
CA ARG A 220 -9.16 -3.45 -14.51
C ARG A 220 -9.99 -2.52 -13.65
N HIS A 221 -9.97 -2.79 -12.35
CA HIS A 221 -10.52 -1.92 -11.33
C HIS A 221 -9.54 -0.78 -10.98
N ILE A 222 -10.05 0.25 -10.33
CA ILE A 222 -9.21 1.25 -9.68
C ILE A 222 -8.87 0.70 -8.29
N VAL A 223 -7.58 0.50 -8.03
CA VAL A 223 -7.04 -0.04 -6.78
C VAL A 223 -6.06 0.98 -6.20
N PHE A 224 -6.25 1.39 -4.96
CA PHE A 224 -5.32 2.28 -4.26
C PHE A 224 -5.38 2.09 -2.73
N THR A 225 -4.34 2.52 -2.00
CA THR A 225 -4.32 2.46 -0.53
C THR A 225 -5.03 3.65 0.13
N GLN A 226 -5.78 3.39 1.19
CA GLN A 226 -6.38 4.42 2.03
C GLN A 226 -5.34 5.19 2.87
N ASN A 227 -4.22 4.54 3.19
CA ASN A 227 -3.27 5.02 4.20
C ASN A 227 -2.44 6.22 3.73
N ALA A 228 -2.39 6.45 2.42
CA ALA A 228 -1.62 7.53 1.82
C ALA A 228 -2.49 8.72 1.39
N LEU A 229 -3.80 8.73 1.67
CA LEU A 229 -4.70 9.83 1.25
C LEU A 229 -4.38 11.18 1.92
N ALA A 230 -3.63 11.18 3.02
CA ALA A 230 -3.11 12.40 3.65
C ALA A 230 -1.83 12.94 2.98
N ASN A 231 -1.20 12.17 2.08
CA ASN A 231 0.03 12.54 1.40
C ASN A 231 -0.28 13.23 0.06
N ASN A 232 0.16 14.48 -0.11
CA ASN A 232 -0.08 15.25 -1.33
C ASN A 232 0.58 14.66 -2.57
N ASP A 233 1.80 14.13 -2.47
CA ASP A 233 2.48 13.47 -3.61
C ASP A 233 1.71 12.23 -4.06
N TYR A 234 1.07 11.54 -3.11
CA TYR A 234 0.21 10.41 -3.42
C TYR A 234 -1.10 10.85 -4.09
N LEU A 235 -1.71 11.95 -3.66
CA LEU A 235 -2.90 12.50 -4.34
C LEU A 235 -2.57 12.94 -5.78
N GLU A 236 -1.41 13.55 -6.00
CA GLU A 236 -0.92 13.89 -7.34
C GLU A 236 -0.73 12.62 -8.20
N HIS A 237 -0.16 11.56 -7.62
CA HIS A 237 -0.04 10.26 -8.28
C HIS A 237 -1.40 9.65 -8.67
N LEU A 238 -2.39 9.68 -7.77
CA LEU A 238 -3.74 9.19 -8.08
C LEU A 238 -4.40 10.00 -9.19
N ASN A 239 -4.26 11.32 -9.16
CA ASN A 239 -4.78 12.18 -10.22
C ASN A 239 -4.09 11.90 -11.56
N PHE A 240 -2.78 11.64 -11.56
CA PHE A 240 -2.06 11.24 -12.76
C PHE A 240 -2.57 9.92 -13.36
N LEU A 241 -2.88 8.92 -12.52
CA LEU A 241 -3.36 7.62 -12.99
C LEU A 241 -4.84 7.60 -13.37
N TYR A 242 -5.67 8.31 -12.61
CA TYR A 242 -7.11 8.10 -12.60
C TYR A 242 -7.94 9.37 -12.79
N GLY A 243 -7.34 10.53 -13.00
CA GLY A 243 -8.05 11.82 -13.09
C GLY A 243 -9.17 11.84 -14.15
N ASP A 244 -9.04 11.08 -15.23
CA ASP A 244 -10.06 10.96 -16.28
C ASP A 244 -11.21 9.99 -15.94
N ARG A 245 -11.03 9.14 -14.91
CA ARG A 245 -11.96 8.06 -14.53
C ARG A 245 -12.58 8.24 -13.15
N LEU A 246 -11.91 8.98 -12.27
CA LEU A 246 -12.27 9.18 -10.88
C LEU A 246 -11.99 10.64 -10.50
N ALA A 247 -13.01 11.30 -9.93
CA ALA A 247 -12.78 12.56 -9.23
C ALA A 247 -11.94 12.28 -7.98
N THR A 248 -10.63 12.48 -8.08
CA THR A 248 -9.70 12.19 -6.99
C THR A 248 -9.80 13.22 -5.87
N VAL A 249 -9.52 12.80 -4.64
CA VAL A 249 -9.40 13.69 -3.48
C VAL A 249 -8.33 14.74 -3.78
N THR A 250 -8.69 16.02 -3.74
CA THR A 250 -7.73 17.11 -3.96
C THR A 250 -6.94 17.41 -2.69
N ALA A 251 -5.80 18.10 -2.82
CA ALA A 251 -5.07 18.61 -1.67
C ALA A 251 -5.95 19.51 -0.77
N ALA A 252 -6.88 20.28 -1.36
CA ALA A 252 -7.82 21.10 -0.60
C ALA A 252 -8.84 20.26 0.17
N ASP A 253 -9.32 19.15 -0.41
CA ASP A 253 -10.20 18.20 0.28
C ASP A 253 -9.50 17.58 1.48
N SER A 254 -8.26 17.10 1.28
CA SER A 254 -7.44 16.49 2.33
C SER A 254 -7.16 17.49 3.46
N GLN A 255 -6.78 18.72 3.13
CA GLN A 255 -6.55 19.79 4.10
C GLN A 255 -7.80 20.11 4.92
N ARG A 256 -8.97 20.25 4.28
CA ARG A 256 -10.24 20.48 4.98
C ARG A 256 -10.60 19.33 5.92
N ALA A 257 -10.39 18.10 5.48
CA ALA A 257 -10.65 16.92 6.31
C ALA A 257 -9.72 16.89 7.54
N PHE A 258 -8.44 17.23 7.35
CA PHE A 258 -7.48 17.31 8.44
C PHE A 258 -7.84 18.42 9.44
N GLU A 259 -8.22 19.60 8.98
CA GLU A 259 -8.65 20.71 9.83
C GLU A 259 -9.91 20.37 10.63
N ALA A 260 -10.90 19.72 10.00
CA ALA A 260 -12.10 19.25 10.67
C ALA A 260 -11.77 18.20 11.74
N TYR A 261 -10.90 17.24 11.42
CA TYR A 261 -10.44 16.23 12.38
C TYR A 261 -9.69 16.86 13.57
N ALA A 262 -8.76 17.79 13.31
CA ALA A 262 -7.99 18.45 14.35
C ALA A 262 -8.87 19.29 15.28
N ALA A 263 -9.84 20.03 14.73
CA ALA A 263 -10.81 20.78 15.52
C ALA A 263 -11.69 19.87 16.39
N ASP A 264 -12.09 18.72 15.86
CA ASP A 264 -12.86 17.72 16.62
C ASP A 264 -12.01 17.02 17.70
N ALA A 265 -10.75 16.69 17.39
CA ALA A 265 -9.80 16.14 18.36
C ALA A 265 -9.54 17.13 19.51
N GLN A 266 -9.39 18.42 19.22
CA GLN A 266 -9.21 19.46 20.22
C GLN A 266 -10.43 19.55 21.17
N LYS A 267 -11.65 19.50 20.63
CA LYS A 267 -12.88 19.49 21.45
C LYS A 267 -12.94 18.27 22.37
N ARG A 268 -12.54 17.10 21.87
CA ARG A 268 -12.49 15.86 22.68
C ARG A 268 -11.42 15.94 23.77
N LEU A 269 -10.28 16.58 23.49
CA LEU A 269 -9.27 16.86 24.51
C LEU A 269 -9.82 17.76 25.62
N GLU A 270 -10.41 18.89 25.26
CA GLU A 270 -11.00 19.84 26.20
C GLU A 270 -12.11 19.20 27.04
N HIS A 271 -12.94 18.38 26.42
CA HIS A 271 -13.94 17.56 27.12
C HIS A 271 -13.28 16.63 28.14
N ASP A 272 -12.25 15.88 27.73
CA ASP A 272 -11.59 14.90 28.59
C ASP A 272 -10.85 15.55 29.77
N GLU A 273 -10.40 16.80 29.63
CA GLU A 273 -9.84 17.63 30.70
C GLU A 273 -10.91 18.16 31.66
N GLN A 274 -12.05 18.61 31.13
CA GLN A 274 -13.16 19.18 31.91
C GLN A 274 -13.97 18.12 32.65
N PHE A 275 -14.08 16.92 32.08
CA PHE A 275 -14.88 15.81 32.58
C PHE A 275 -13.99 14.57 32.80
N PRO A 276 -13.06 14.61 33.76
CA PRO A 276 -12.04 13.56 33.92
C PRO A 276 -12.61 12.19 34.31
N ASN A 277 -13.83 12.15 34.84
CA ASN A 277 -14.51 10.93 35.28
C ASN A 277 -15.47 10.36 34.22
N GLU A 278 -15.63 11.02 33.07
CA GLU A 278 -16.46 10.53 31.96
C GLU A 278 -15.64 9.69 30.96
N SER A 279 -16.34 8.96 30.09
CA SER A 279 -15.69 8.18 29.03
C SER A 279 -14.89 9.10 28.11
N LYS A 280 -13.61 8.76 27.92
CA LYS A 280 -12.69 9.56 27.11
C LYS A 280 -13.13 9.61 25.65
N GLY A 281 -13.22 10.83 25.12
CA GLY A 281 -13.49 11.08 23.70
C GLY A 281 -12.25 10.86 22.83
N LEU A 282 -11.06 11.13 23.37
CA LEU A 282 -9.81 10.73 22.75
C LEU A 282 -9.44 9.33 23.22
N ARG A 283 -9.49 8.35 22.31
CA ARG A 283 -8.80 7.08 22.55
C ARG A 283 -7.30 7.34 22.50
N ALA A 284 -6.60 6.97 23.56
CA ALA A 284 -5.16 6.73 23.45
C ALA A 284 -4.98 5.65 22.39
N ASP A 285 -4.10 5.89 21.42
CA ASP A 285 -3.83 4.92 20.37
C ASP A 285 -3.16 3.70 21.02
N GLY A 286 -3.94 2.63 21.22
CA GLY A 286 -3.50 1.34 21.78
C GLY A 286 -3.93 1.06 23.22
N GLY A 287 -4.84 0.08 23.38
CA GLY A 287 -5.10 -0.62 24.65
C GLY A 287 -6.49 -0.38 25.24
N ASP A 288 -7.47 -1.13 24.76
CA ASP A 288 -8.51 -1.81 25.54
C ASP A 288 -9.74 -2.08 24.67
N GLY A 289 -9.71 -3.26 24.04
CA GLY A 289 -10.89 -3.98 23.66
C GLY A 289 -11.03 -5.15 24.62
N ASP A 290 -11.82 -4.96 25.67
CA ASP A 290 -12.56 -6.02 26.35
C ASP A 290 -13.72 -5.37 27.12
N GLN A 291 -14.91 -5.46 26.53
CA GLN A 291 -16.20 -5.51 27.22
C GLN A 291 -17.08 -6.53 26.50
#